data_AF-A0A515D8J8-F1
#
_entry.id   AF-A0A515D8J8-F1
#
_cell.length_a   1.000
_cell.length_b   1.000
_cell.length_c   1.000
_cell.angle_alpha   90.00
_cell.angle_beta   90.00
_cell.angle_gamma   90.00
#
_symmetry.space_group_name_H-M   'P 1'
#
loop_
_entity.id
_entity.type
_entity.pdbx_description
1 polymer ?
#
loop_
_entity_poly.entity_id
_entity_poly.type
_entity_poly.pdbx_seq_one_letter_code
_entity_poly.pdbx_strand_id
1 'polypeptide(L)'
;MKQLLIASLVFVACSAALAKLPTPVLSDEAKAKAAETAAKTAWSSKVDGYLLCKSQDKVAADYFAAAKAAGKQVGPAVATPACTDPGPFAYTPPEATKPLEAAGAHSPPATAASPPSGKQPDATGNSAKKP
;
A
#
# COMPACT_ATOMS: atom_id res chain seq x y z
N MET A 1 -7.81 32.44 23.90
CA MET A 1 -9.10 32.33 23.18
C MET A 1 -9.11 33.05 21.82
N LYS A 2 -8.68 34.33 21.71
CA LYS A 2 -8.66 35.05 20.42
C LYS A 2 -7.73 34.44 19.35
N GLN A 3 -6.58 33.90 19.74
CA GLN A 3 -5.66 33.19 18.83
C GLN A 3 -6.23 31.86 18.30
N LEU A 4 -7.06 31.18 19.10
CA LEU A 4 -7.71 29.93 18.70
C LEU A 4 -8.86 30.19 17.71
N LEU A 5 -9.55 31.34 17.85
CA LEU A 5 -10.59 31.77 16.92
C LEU A 5 -10.02 32.20 15.55
N ILE A 6 -8.84 32.82 15.53
CA ILE A 6 -8.17 33.20 14.27
C ILE A 6 -7.64 31.95 13.56
N ALA A 7 -7.05 31.01 14.30
CA ALA A 7 -6.58 29.74 13.74
C ALA A 7 -7.73 28.88 13.18
N SER A 8 -8.89 28.82 13.85
CA SER A 8 -10.05 28.08 13.34
C SER A 8 -10.65 28.75 12.09
N LEU A 9 -10.68 30.09 12.04
CA LEU A 9 -11.18 30.84 10.89
C LEU A 9 -10.30 30.63 9.65
N VAL A 10 -8.98 30.61 9.81
CA VAL A 10 -8.03 30.31 8.73
C VAL A 10 -8.21 28.87 8.24
N PHE A 11 -8.38 27.91 9.14
CA PHE A 11 -8.59 26.49 8.77
C PHE A 11 -9.91 26.27 8.00
N VAL A 12 -10.99 26.95 8.43
CA VAL A 12 -12.30 26.92 7.72
C VAL A 12 -12.20 27.60 6.35
N ALA A 13 -11.47 28.71 6.23
CA ALA A 13 -11.26 29.40 4.96
C ALA A 13 -10.43 28.55 3.96
N CYS A 14 -9.40 27.85 4.44
CA CYS A 14 -8.64 26.89 3.64
C CYS A 14 -9.51 25.70 3.17
N SER A 15 -10.47 25.28 3.99
CA SER A 15 -11.41 24.20 3.66
C SER A 15 -12.43 24.62 2.59
N ALA A 16 -12.87 25.88 2.59
CA ALA A 16 -13.81 26.42 1.61
C ALA A 16 -13.19 26.59 0.21
N ALA A 17 -11.87 26.82 0.12
CA ALA A 17 -11.16 26.88 -1.17
C ALA A 17 -11.14 25.52 -1.88
N LEU A 18 -11.15 24.41 -1.15
CA LEU A 18 -11.19 23.04 -1.71
C LEU A 18 -12.53 22.67 -2.34
N ALA A 19 -13.62 23.39 -2.03
CA ALA A 19 -14.96 23.09 -2.56
C ALA A 19 -15.28 23.78 -3.91
N LYS A 20 -14.49 24.78 -4.31
CA LYS A 20 -14.65 25.54 -5.57
C LYS A 20 -13.51 25.31 -6.56
N LEU A 21 -12.41 24.71 -6.11
CA LEU A 21 -11.33 24.23 -6.96
C LEU A 21 -11.66 22.79 -7.39
N PRO A 22 -11.44 22.40 -8.65
CA PRO A 22 -11.44 20.99 -9.00
C PRO A 22 -10.49 20.29 -8.01
N THR A 23 -10.99 19.27 -7.31
CA THR A 23 -10.16 18.41 -6.46
C THR A 23 -8.89 18.11 -7.23
N PRO A 24 -7.68 18.39 -6.70
CA PRO A 24 -6.46 18.09 -7.42
C PRO A 24 -6.49 16.60 -7.73
N VAL A 25 -6.70 16.29 -9.01
CA VAL A 25 -6.66 14.93 -9.52
C VAL A 25 -5.19 14.57 -9.43
N LEU A 26 -4.79 14.00 -8.29
CA LEU A 26 -3.42 13.55 -8.11
C LEU A 26 -3.25 12.43 -9.13
N SER A 27 -2.56 12.76 -10.23
CA SER A 27 -2.25 11.80 -11.28
C SER A 27 -1.66 10.56 -10.63
N ASP A 28 -1.91 9.38 -11.20
CA ASP A 28 -1.38 8.14 -10.63
C ASP A 28 0.15 8.20 -10.49
N GLU A 29 0.81 8.98 -11.34
CA GLU A 29 2.23 9.32 -11.23
C GLU A 29 2.58 10.11 -9.95
N ALA A 30 1.80 11.13 -9.60
CA ALA A 30 2.01 11.91 -8.37
C ALA A 30 1.70 11.10 -7.10
N LYS A 31 0.69 10.21 -7.13
CA LYS A 31 0.45 9.25 -6.04
C LYS A 31 1.63 8.27 -5.88
N ALA A 32 2.16 7.74 -6.98
CA ALA A 32 3.30 6.83 -6.95
C ALA A 32 4.55 7.51 -6.37
N LYS A 33 4.82 8.76 -6.72
CA LYS A 33 5.95 9.53 -6.18
C LYS A 33 5.79 9.89 -4.70
N ALA A 34 4.57 10.19 -4.26
CA ALA A 34 4.28 10.37 -2.84
C ALA A 34 4.51 9.08 -2.04
N ALA A 35 4.07 7.94 -2.57
CA ALA A 35 4.26 6.64 -1.93
C ALA A 35 5.74 6.22 -1.86
N GLU A 36 6.52 6.46 -2.92
CA GLU A 36 7.96 6.24 -2.94
C GLU A 36 8.68 7.12 -1.89
N THR A 37 8.29 8.40 -1.79
CA THR A 37 8.84 9.32 -0.78
C THR A 37 8.51 8.86 0.63
N ALA A 38 7.27 8.45 0.88
CA ALA A 38 6.85 7.94 2.18
C ALA A 38 7.63 6.66 2.56
N ALA A 39 7.83 5.75 1.61
CA ALA A 39 8.64 4.56 1.81
C ALA A 39 10.10 4.91 2.14
N LYS A 40 10.68 5.89 1.42
CA LYS A 40 12.04 6.37 1.68
C LYS A 40 12.17 7.01 3.06
N THR A 41 11.22 7.84 3.46
CA THR A 41 11.19 8.43 4.81
C THR A 41 11.10 7.35 5.89
N ALA A 42 10.23 6.36 5.73
CA ALA A 42 10.11 5.26 6.66
C ALA A 42 11.42 4.46 6.77
N TRP A 43 12.08 4.19 5.64
CA TRP A 43 13.39 3.53 5.63
C TRP A 43 14.48 4.38 6.29
N SER A 44 14.55 5.68 6.00
CA SER A 44 15.51 6.60 6.63
C SER A 44 15.34 6.62 8.15
N SER A 45 14.11 6.66 8.66
CA SER A 45 13.88 6.57 10.12
C SER A 45 14.37 5.24 10.73
N LYS A 46 14.35 4.14 9.97
CA LYS A 46 14.95 2.87 10.43
C LYS A 46 16.49 2.95 10.43
N VAL A 47 17.09 3.56 9.43
CA VAL A 47 18.54 3.80 9.35
C VAL A 47 19.00 4.68 10.52
N ASP A 48 18.28 5.76 10.80
CA ASP A 48 18.59 6.64 11.92
C ASP A 48 18.55 5.89 13.26
N GLY A 49 17.53 5.03 13.45
CA GLY A 49 17.45 4.15 14.61
C GLY A 49 18.62 3.17 14.72
N TYR A 50 19.06 2.59 13.59
CA TYR A 50 20.23 1.71 13.54
C TYR A 50 21.52 2.44 13.91
N LEU A 51 21.74 3.64 13.37
CA LEU A 51 22.92 4.46 13.67
C LEU A 51 22.94 4.92 15.13
N LEU A 52 21.78 5.29 15.68
CA LEU A 52 21.65 5.63 17.10
C LEU A 52 21.94 4.44 18.01
N CYS A 53 21.51 3.24 17.63
CA CYS A 53 21.87 2.03 18.36
C CYS A 53 23.40 1.82 18.37
N LYS A 54 24.04 1.91 17.19
CA LYS A 54 25.49 1.75 17.08
C LYS A 54 26.28 2.79 17.86
N SER A 55 25.80 4.04 17.91
CA SER A 55 26.48 5.09 18.66
C SER A 55 26.41 4.84 20.17
N GLN A 56 25.27 4.39 20.68
CA GLN A 56 25.12 3.99 22.09
C GLN A 56 26.02 2.81 22.46
N ASP A 57 26.06 1.77 21.62
CA ASP A 57 26.94 0.62 21.84
C ASP A 57 28.41 1.03 21.86
N LYS A 58 28.81 1.93 20.95
CA LYS A 58 30.17 2.46 20.91
C LYS A 58 30.52 3.25 22.18
N VAL A 59 29.63 4.13 22.64
CA VAL A 59 29.84 4.90 23.88
C VAL A 59 29.95 3.98 25.09
N ALA A 60 29.08 2.97 25.18
CA ALA A 60 29.15 1.98 26.25
C ALA A 60 30.49 1.23 26.22
N ALA A 61 30.93 0.75 25.06
CA ALA A 61 32.20 0.06 24.89
C ALA A 61 33.40 0.95 25.29
N ASP A 62 33.41 2.20 24.83
CA ASP A 62 34.48 3.16 25.15
C ASP A 62 34.51 3.47 26.66
N TYR A 63 33.35 3.59 27.31
CA TYR A 63 33.26 3.73 28.77
C TYR A 63 33.83 2.52 29.51
N PHE A 64 33.43 1.30 29.13
CA PHE A 64 33.94 0.09 29.78
C PHE A 64 35.46 -0.06 29.58
N ALA A 65 35.97 0.27 28.39
CA ALA A 65 37.41 0.27 28.11
C ALA A 65 38.15 1.29 28.98
N ALA A 66 37.66 2.52 29.06
CA ALA A 66 38.26 3.58 29.87
C ALA A 66 38.22 3.25 31.38
N ALA A 67 37.09 2.72 31.88
CA ALA A 67 36.95 2.34 33.28
C ALA A 67 37.90 1.19 33.66
N LYS A 68 38.06 0.19 32.77
CA LYS A 68 39.05 -0.88 32.94
C LYS A 68 40.48 -0.34 32.94
N ALA A 69 40.82 0.56 32.00
CA ALA A 69 42.14 1.18 31.94
C ALA A 69 42.45 2.02 33.19
N ALA A 70 41.43 2.65 33.79
CA ALA A 70 41.54 3.40 35.03
C ALA A 70 41.51 2.52 36.31
N GLY A 71 41.51 1.19 36.18
CA GLY A 71 41.48 0.26 37.30
C GLY A 71 40.18 0.28 38.11
N LYS A 72 39.10 0.85 37.56
CA LYS A 72 37.80 0.90 38.25
C LYS A 72 37.10 -0.45 38.10
N GLN A 73 36.48 -0.91 39.17
CA GLN A 73 35.59 -2.07 39.11
C GLN A 73 34.32 -1.67 38.35
N VAL A 74 34.07 -2.34 37.22
CA VAL A 74 32.87 -2.15 36.40
C VAL A 74 32.01 -3.40 36.50
N GLY A 75 30.72 -3.22 36.80
CA GLY A 75 29.76 -4.33 36.83
C GLY A 75 29.58 -4.98 35.45
N PRO A 76 28.98 -6.19 35.40
CA PRO A 76 28.72 -6.87 34.13
C PRO A 76 27.82 -5.99 33.24
N ALA A 77 28.15 -5.93 31.95
CA ALA A 77 27.34 -5.23 30.97
C ALA A 77 25.95 -5.87 30.91
N VAL A 78 24.90 -5.04 30.93
CA VAL A 78 23.54 -5.49 30.69
C VAL A 78 23.45 -5.92 29.22
N ALA A 79 22.94 -7.12 28.97
CA ALA A 79 22.76 -7.62 27.61
C ALA A 79 21.73 -6.75 26.87
N THR A 80 22.19 -6.02 25.87
CA THR A 80 21.33 -5.28 24.94
C THR A 80 21.08 -6.13 23.70
N PRO A 81 19.89 -6.02 23.09
CA PRO A 81 19.66 -6.63 21.77
C PRO A 81 20.59 -5.99 20.74
N ALA A 82 21.02 -6.78 19.76
CA ALA A 82 21.89 -6.30 18.69
C ALA A 82 21.17 -5.25 17.82
N CYS A 83 21.93 -4.24 17.35
CA CYS A 83 21.42 -3.26 16.40
C CYS A 83 20.98 -3.93 15.09
N THR A 84 19.72 -3.74 14.72
CA THR A 84 19.16 -4.31 13.48
C THR A 84 19.43 -3.39 12.30
N ASP A 85 20.14 -3.89 11.29
CA ASP A 85 20.35 -3.21 10.02
C ASP A 85 19.07 -3.26 9.17
N PRO A 86 18.49 -2.12 8.77
CA PRO A 86 17.32 -2.10 7.89
C PRO A 86 17.60 -2.60 6.47
N GLY A 87 18.86 -2.80 6.09
CA GLY A 87 19.26 -3.20 4.75
C GLY A 87 19.10 -2.08 3.72
N PRO A 88 19.39 -2.35 2.43
CA PRO A 88 19.24 -1.37 1.38
C PRO A 88 17.76 -0.98 1.18
N PHE A 89 17.52 0.26 0.80
CA PHE A 89 16.17 0.70 0.43
C PHE A 89 15.69 -0.08 -0.80
N ALA A 90 14.58 -0.79 -0.66
CA ALA A 90 13.89 -1.47 -1.74
C ALA A 90 12.43 -1.01 -1.76
N TYR A 91 11.99 -0.50 -2.91
CA TYR A 91 10.61 -0.09 -3.13
C TYR A 91 10.06 -0.76 -4.38
N THR A 92 9.02 -1.55 -4.19
CA THR A 92 8.19 -2.07 -5.28
C THR A 92 6.92 -1.23 -5.31
N PRO A 93 6.68 -0.43 -6.37
CA PRO A 93 5.45 0.35 -6.47
C PRO A 93 4.25 -0.58 -6.32
N PRO A 94 3.21 -0.20 -5.55
CA PRO A 94 1.97 -0.94 -5.56
C PRO A 94 1.45 -0.93 -7.00
N GLU A 95 1.17 -2.11 -7.57
CA GLU A 95 0.47 -2.18 -8.85
C GLU A 95 -0.78 -1.32 -8.73
N ALA A 96 -0.90 -0.33 -9.62
CA ALA A 96 -2.15 0.40 -9.76
C ALA A 96 -3.22 -0.66 -9.97
N THR A 97 -4.12 -0.82 -9.00
CA THR A 97 -5.27 -1.70 -9.12
C THR A 97 -5.92 -1.37 -10.46
N LYS A 98 -5.70 -2.25 -11.43
CA LYS A 98 -6.40 -2.21 -12.71
C LYS A 98 -7.88 -2.07 -12.34
N PRO A 99 -8.61 -1.06 -12.85
CA PRO A 99 -9.99 -0.88 -12.48
C PRO A 99 -10.73 -2.21 -12.62
N LEU A 100 -11.12 -2.78 -11.48
CA LEU A 100 -12.20 -3.73 -11.43
C LEU A 100 -13.44 -2.94 -11.82
N GLU A 101 -14.21 -3.50 -12.76
CA GLU A 101 -15.48 -3.02 -13.32
C GLU A 101 -15.32 -2.09 -14.54
N ALA A 102 -15.74 -2.48 -15.75
CA ALA A 102 -17.04 -3.05 -16.09
C ALA A 102 -17.12 -4.58 -16.13
N ALA A 103 -17.73 -5.13 -15.08
CA ALA A 103 -18.74 -6.16 -15.30
C ALA A 103 -19.91 -5.50 -16.04
N GLY A 104 -20.00 -5.71 -17.36
CA GLY A 104 -21.08 -5.14 -18.16
C GLY A 104 -20.83 -5.28 -19.65
N ALA A 105 -21.65 -6.12 -20.29
CA ALA A 105 -21.68 -6.43 -21.73
C ALA A 105 -20.57 -7.34 -22.25
N HIS A 106 -20.82 -8.66 -22.22
CA HIS A 106 -21.02 -9.51 -23.39
C HIS A 106 -20.88 -10.99 -23.00
N SER A 107 -21.99 -11.59 -22.57
CA SER A 107 -22.26 -12.99 -22.82
C SER A 107 -23.77 -13.09 -23.03
N PRO A 108 -24.27 -13.41 -24.24
CA PRO A 108 -25.66 -13.79 -24.37
C PRO A 108 -25.89 -15.03 -23.48
N PRO A 109 -27.07 -15.15 -22.83
CA PRO A 109 -27.38 -16.34 -22.04
C PRO A 109 -27.25 -17.57 -22.94
N ALA A 110 -26.59 -18.61 -22.42
CA ALA A 110 -26.27 -19.87 -23.09
C ALA A 110 -27.52 -20.75 -23.35
N THR A 111 -28.63 -20.15 -23.76
CA THR A 111 -29.92 -20.84 -23.95
C THR A 111 -30.41 -20.84 -25.40
N ALA A 112 -29.59 -20.45 -26.38
CA ALA A 112 -30.04 -20.33 -27.77
C ALA A 112 -28.99 -20.74 -28.83
N ALA A 113 -28.24 -21.83 -28.62
CA ALA A 113 -27.32 -22.34 -29.65
C ALA A 113 -27.23 -23.88 -29.74
N SER A 114 -28.33 -24.60 -29.54
CA SER A 114 -28.41 -26.01 -29.94
C SER A 114 -29.85 -26.41 -30.31
N PRO A 115 -30.28 -26.26 -31.57
CA PRO A 115 -31.39 -27.05 -32.08
C PRO A 115 -30.94 -28.53 -32.17
N PRO A 116 -31.76 -29.51 -31.77
CA PRO A 116 -31.41 -30.91 -31.89
C PRO A 116 -31.38 -31.31 -33.37
N SER A 117 -30.18 -31.43 -33.96
CA SER A 117 -29.98 -32.08 -35.25
C SER A 117 -30.15 -33.59 -35.10
N GLY A 118 -31.41 -34.03 -34.99
CA GLY A 118 -31.82 -35.40 -35.28
C GLY A 118 -32.03 -35.55 -36.79
N LYS A 119 -31.45 -36.58 -37.41
CA LYS A 119 -31.66 -36.93 -38.81
C LYS A 119 -33.06 -37.54 -38.99
N GLN A 120 -34.08 -36.69 -39.12
CA GLN A 120 -35.40 -37.13 -39.55
C GLN A 120 -35.82 -36.34 -40.79
N PRO A 121 -36.02 -37.00 -41.95
CA PRO A 121 -36.47 -36.33 -43.17
C PRO A 121 -37.91 -35.80 -43.07
N ASP A 122 -38.14 -34.62 -43.65
CA ASP A 122 -39.41 -33.92 -43.85
C ASP A 122 -40.37 -34.66 -44.81
N ALA A 123 -40.81 -35.87 -44.47
CA ALA A 123 -42.02 -36.49 -45.02
C ALA A 123 -42.22 -37.86 -44.39
N THR A 124 -43.18 -37.99 -43.47
CA THR A 124 -44.16 -39.09 -43.38
C THR A 124 -44.97 -38.88 -42.09
N GLY A 125 -45.92 -37.93 -42.15
CA GLY A 125 -47.14 -38.07 -41.35
C GLY A 125 -47.91 -39.25 -41.95
N ASN A 126 -47.88 -40.39 -41.27
CA ASN A 126 -48.56 -41.58 -41.77
C ASN A 126 -50.07 -41.47 -41.52
N SER A 127 -50.79 -41.21 -42.63
CA SER A 127 -52.07 -41.80 -43.02
C SER A 127 -53.19 -41.90 -41.97
N ALA A 128 -54.23 -41.09 -42.15
CA ALA A 128 -55.59 -41.46 -41.78
C ALA A 128 -56.56 -41.18 -42.93
N LYS A 129 -57.32 -42.21 -43.25
CA LYS A 129 -58.02 -42.51 -44.50
C LYS A 129 -59.41 -41.86 -44.52
N LYS A 130 -59.81 -41.31 -45.69
CA LYS A 130 -61.20 -40.94 -46.04
C LYS A 130 -62.09 -42.21 -46.07
N PRO A 131 -63.42 -42.12 -45.88
CA PRO A 131 -64.32 -41.49 -46.86
C PRO A 131 -65.10 -40.27 -46.37
#